data_AF-U6M8E2-F1
#
_entry.id   AF-U6M8E2-F1
#
_cell.length_a   1.000
_cell.length_b   1.000
_cell.length_c   1.000
_cell.angle_alpha   90.00
_cell.angle_beta   90.00
_cell.angle_gamma   90.00
#
_symmetry.space_group_name_H-M   'P 1'
#
loop_
_entity.id
_entity.type
_entity.pdbx_description
1 polymer ?
#
loop_
_entity_poly.entity_id
_entity_poly.type
_entity_poly.pdbx_seq_one_letter_code
_entity_poly.pdbx_strand_id
1 'polypeptide(L)'
;MQRTALADQKVATGIDAYWDPMARVEGLEAQVAADFEELTQLIGATEARRQRLLLRQSLRRAEKLHDPLSQERSEYFGQQDIEEPPIPPHRPERFWDPSVSLRRVLKNKNLPITWKDLHILGNFIGPTGLLLPRRLTFASRIQQKFIYKAVAAARRVALFPYDRKPSPQQQMPLMDPIQFLADELTHRVAANGDLRAEAILRVLMQRYPKLDYFRYPKP
;
A
#
# COMPACT_ATOMS: atom_id res chain seq x y z
N MET A 1 -46.35 -4.20 49.71
CA MET A 1 -45.35 -3.29 50.32
C MET A 1 -44.07 -3.98 50.81
N GLN A 2 -44.03 -5.32 50.99
CA GLN A 2 -42.81 -6.00 51.51
C GLN A 2 -41.71 -6.28 50.45
N ARG A 3 -42.05 -6.37 49.15
CA ARG A 3 -41.06 -6.67 48.09
C ARG A 3 -40.07 -5.55 47.79
N THR A 4 -40.48 -4.28 47.97
CA THR A 4 -39.63 -3.11 47.69
C THR A 4 -38.58 -2.91 48.78
N ALA A 5 -38.93 -3.12 50.06
CA ALA A 5 -38.01 -2.99 51.19
C ALA A 5 -36.87 -4.05 51.19
N LEU A 6 -37.14 -5.25 50.66
CA LEU A 6 -36.14 -6.34 50.57
C LEU A 6 -35.19 -6.17 49.38
N ALA A 7 -35.65 -5.56 48.28
CA ALA A 7 -34.78 -5.21 47.15
C ALA A 7 -33.76 -4.12 47.54
N ASP A 8 -34.17 -3.17 48.40
CA ASP A 8 -33.29 -2.10 48.89
C ASP A 8 -32.19 -2.63 49.84
N GLN A 9 -32.43 -3.72 50.59
CA GLN A 9 -31.40 -4.36 51.42
C GLN A 9 -30.27 -4.99 50.58
N LYS A 10 -30.62 -5.52 49.41
CA LYS A 10 -29.69 -6.16 48.46
C LYS A 10 -28.63 -5.19 47.93
N VAL A 11 -28.98 -3.90 47.80
CA VAL A 11 -28.10 -2.84 47.33
C VAL A 11 -27.13 -2.37 48.42
N ALA A 12 -27.51 -2.48 49.70
CA ALA A 12 -26.71 -1.99 50.81
C ALA A 12 -25.62 -2.98 51.29
N THR A 13 -25.88 -4.28 51.26
CA THR A 13 -24.94 -5.32 51.75
C THR A 13 -24.29 -6.14 50.62
N GLY A 14 -24.81 -6.05 49.40
CA GLY A 14 -24.34 -6.83 48.24
C GLY A 14 -24.69 -8.32 48.28
N ILE A 15 -25.40 -8.77 49.33
CA ILE A 15 -25.79 -10.17 49.54
C ILE A 15 -27.28 -10.31 49.28
N ASP A 16 -27.66 -11.31 48.49
CA ASP A 16 -29.06 -11.58 48.16
C ASP A 16 -29.85 -12.01 49.41
N ALA A 17 -31.01 -11.40 49.66
CA ALA A 17 -31.84 -11.68 50.85
C ALA A 17 -32.41 -13.12 50.87
N TYR A 18 -32.38 -13.81 49.72
CA TYR A 18 -32.77 -15.22 49.56
C TYR A 18 -31.57 -16.17 49.47
N TRP A 19 -30.35 -15.67 49.66
CA TRP A 19 -29.16 -16.50 49.74
C TRP A 19 -29.12 -17.20 51.10
N ASP A 20 -29.33 -18.51 51.09
CA ASP A 20 -29.34 -19.32 52.29
C ASP A 20 -27.98 -20.02 52.46
N PRO A 21 -27.10 -19.54 53.37
CA PRO A 21 -25.73 -20.05 53.51
C PRO A 21 -25.66 -21.49 54.04
N MET A 22 -26.79 -22.05 54.48
CA MET A 22 -26.89 -23.42 54.99
C MET A 22 -27.69 -24.36 54.07
N ALA A 23 -28.13 -23.90 52.90
CA ALA A 23 -28.75 -24.76 51.91
C ALA A 23 -27.73 -25.81 51.45
N ARG A 24 -28.04 -27.10 51.67
CA ARG A 24 -27.20 -28.21 51.19
C ARG A 24 -27.24 -28.23 49.67
N VAL A 25 -26.20 -27.70 49.04
CA VAL A 25 -26.08 -27.76 47.59
C VAL A 25 -25.30 -29.00 47.19
N GLU A 26 -26.01 -30.12 47.16
CA GLU A 26 -25.46 -31.39 46.70
C GLU A 26 -25.09 -31.29 45.21
N GLY A 27 -23.82 -31.55 44.88
CA GLY A 27 -23.32 -31.56 43.50
C GLY A 27 -22.67 -30.27 42.98
N LEU A 28 -22.83 -29.12 43.65
CA LEU A 28 -22.17 -27.87 43.25
C LEU A 28 -20.64 -27.99 43.35
N GLU A 29 -20.13 -28.67 44.37
CA GLU A 29 -18.68 -28.88 44.55
C GLU A 29 -18.08 -29.66 43.37
N ALA A 30 -18.80 -30.67 42.87
CA ALA A 30 -18.38 -31.43 41.70
C ALA A 30 -18.42 -30.58 40.42
N GLN A 31 -19.43 -29.71 40.28
CA GLN A 31 -19.53 -28.79 39.15
C GLN A 31 -18.41 -27.73 39.17
N VAL A 32 -18.12 -27.14 40.33
CA VAL A 32 -17.02 -26.18 40.50
C VAL A 32 -15.66 -26.86 40.26
N ALA A 33 -15.50 -28.11 40.68
CA ALA A 33 -14.29 -28.88 40.39
C ALA A 33 -14.12 -29.13 38.89
N ALA A 34 -15.19 -29.52 38.18
CA ALA A 34 -15.18 -29.69 36.73
C ALA A 34 -14.87 -28.38 35.99
N ASP A 35 -15.53 -27.28 36.38
CA ASP A 35 -15.28 -25.94 35.81
C ASP A 35 -13.82 -25.50 36.04
N PHE A 36 -13.26 -25.82 37.21
CA PHE A 36 -11.85 -25.52 37.52
C PHE A 36 -10.89 -26.36 36.67
N GLU A 37 -11.17 -27.65 36.48
CA GLU A 37 -10.39 -28.51 35.59
C GLU A 37 -10.43 -28.02 34.14
N GLU A 38 -11.59 -27.63 33.62
CA GLU A 38 -11.71 -27.04 32.29
C GLU A 38 -10.90 -25.74 32.14
N LEU A 39 -10.97 -24.86 33.14
CA LEU A 39 -10.19 -23.62 33.16
C LEU A 39 -8.68 -23.88 33.20
N THR A 40 -8.21 -24.83 34.00
CA THR A 40 -6.77 -25.18 34.05
C THR A 40 -6.27 -25.77 32.73
N GLN A 41 -7.08 -26.60 32.05
CA GLN A 41 -6.76 -27.12 30.72
C GLN A 41 -6.69 -26.00 29.67
N LEU A 42 -7.63 -25.04 29.72
CA LEU A 42 -7.62 -23.87 28.84
C LEU A 42 -6.41 -22.96 29.10
N ILE A 43 -6.07 -22.71 30.37
CA ILE A 43 -4.87 -21.95 30.75
C ILE A 43 -3.62 -22.67 30.21
N GLY A 44 -3.49 -23.98 30.41
CA GLY A 44 -2.38 -24.77 29.85
C GLY A 44 -2.30 -24.71 28.32
N ALA A 45 -3.44 -24.79 27.63
CA ALA A 45 -3.50 -24.69 26.17
C ALA A 45 -3.11 -23.28 25.65
N THR A 46 -3.55 -22.23 26.36
CA THR A 46 -3.22 -20.84 26.00
C THR A 46 -1.75 -20.51 26.26
N GLU A 47 -1.19 -21.00 27.36
CA GLU A 47 0.24 -20.87 27.68
C GLU A 47 1.11 -21.63 26.67
N ALA A 48 0.75 -22.87 26.32
CA ALA A 48 1.43 -23.64 25.28
C ALA A 48 1.39 -22.93 23.92
N ARG A 49 0.26 -22.30 23.58
CA ARG A 49 0.13 -21.50 22.35
C ARG A 49 1.03 -20.26 22.38
N ARG A 50 1.11 -19.56 23.52
CA ARG A 50 2.00 -18.41 23.71
C ARG A 50 3.46 -18.82 23.54
N GLN A 51 3.88 -19.92 24.16
CA GLN A 51 5.25 -20.45 24.04
C GLN A 51 5.57 -20.84 22.60
N ARG A 52 4.66 -21.51 21.89
CA ARG A 52 4.83 -21.82 20.46
C ARG A 52 5.02 -20.57 19.59
N LEU A 53 4.27 -19.50 19.84
CA LEU A 53 4.43 -18.25 19.12
C LEU A 53 5.79 -17.60 19.39
N LEU A 54 6.23 -17.58 20.66
CA LEU A 54 7.54 -17.06 21.04
C LEU A 54 8.67 -17.86 20.39
N LEU A 55 8.59 -19.19 20.42
CA LEU A 55 9.55 -20.07 19.75
C LEU A 55 9.56 -19.85 18.24
N ARG A 56 8.40 -19.68 17.60
CA ARG A 56 8.35 -19.38 16.16
C ARG A 56 8.99 -18.04 15.83
N GLN A 57 8.82 -17.04 16.69
CA GLN A 57 9.44 -15.73 16.52
C GLN A 57 10.96 -15.79 16.74
N SER A 58 11.44 -16.52 17.76
CA SER A 58 12.86 -16.70 18.00
C SER A 58 13.52 -17.50 16.89
N LEU A 59 12.90 -18.58 16.41
CA LEU A 59 13.40 -19.38 15.30
C LEU A 59 13.51 -18.55 14.02
N ARG A 60 12.52 -17.69 13.71
CA ARG A 60 12.61 -16.78 12.55
C ARG A 60 13.75 -15.79 12.65
N ARG A 61 14.11 -15.33 13.86
CA ARG A 61 15.26 -14.44 14.05
C ARG A 61 16.58 -15.21 13.93
N ALA A 62 16.65 -16.39 14.52
CA ALA A 62 17.81 -17.26 14.43
C ALA A 62 18.08 -17.71 12.98
N GLU A 63 17.03 -18.07 12.24
CA GLU A 63 17.10 -18.45 10.82
C GLU A 63 17.77 -17.35 9.99
N LYS A 64 17.37 -16.09 10.18
CA LYS A 64 17.97 -14.96 9.48
C LYS A 64 19.43 -14.68 9.87
N LEU A 65 19.84 -15.00 11.10
CA LEU A 65 21.24 -14.88 11.54
C LEU A 65 22.10 -16.05 11.06
N HIS A 66 21.51 -17.24 10.90
CA HIS A 66 22.21 -18.45 10.47
C HIS A 66 22.24 -18.63 8.96
N ASP A 67 21.35 -17.98 8.21
CA ASP A 67 21.39 -17.99 6.74
C ASP A 67 22.64 -17.25 6.24
N PRO A 68 23.57 -17.94 5.54
CA PRO A 68 24.80 -17.33 5.04
C PRO A 68 24.57 -16.16 4.09
N LEU A 69 23.40 -16.10 3.43
CA LEU A 69 23.04 -15.09 2.42
C LEU A 69 22.21 -13.92 2.99
N SER A 70 21.86 -13.97 4.27
CA SER A 70 21.06 -12.93 4.91
C SER A 70 21.90 -11.68 5.23
N GLN A 71 21.32 -10.50 4.98
CA GLN A 71 21.94 -9.22 5.32
C GLN A 71 22.17 -9.08 6.84
N GLU A 72 21.20 -9.53 7.65
CA GLU A 72 21.28 -9.48 9.12
C GLU A 72 22.47 -10.26 9.67
N ARG A 73 22.84 -11.37 9.01
CA ARG A 73 24.05 -12.14 9.35
C ARG A 73 25.32 -11.34 9.02
N SER A 74 25.39 -10.76 7.81
CA SER A 74 26.54 -9.96 7.37
C SER A 74 26.81 -8.81 8.34
N GLU A 75 25.75 -8.09 8.74
CA GLU A 75 25.78 -7.01 9.73
C GLU A 75 26.26 -7.51 11.10
N TYR A 76 25.70 -8.62 11.60
CA TYR A 76 26.04 -9.18 12.92
C TYR A 76 27.50 -9.64 13.01
N PHE A 77 28.02 -10.29 11.97
CA PHE A 77 29.41 -10.78 11.94
C PHE A 77 30.42 -9.72 11.50
N GLY A 78 29.98 -8.49 11.19
CA GLY A 78 30.84 -7.42 10.72
C GLY A 78 31.58 -7.79 9.43
N GLN A 79 30.99 -8.64 8.59
CA GLN A 79 31.53 -8.89 7.26
C GLN A 79 31.42 -7.57 6.49
N GLN A 80 32.57 -6.98 6.17
CA GLN A 80 32.65 -5.81 5.31
C GLN A 80 31.86 -6.10 4.04
N ASP A 81 31.04 -5.14 3.62
CA ASP A 81 30.26 -5.23 2.39
C ASP A 81 31.18 -5.74 1.29
N ILE A 82 30.98 -7.00 0.89
CA ILE A 82 31.66 -7.55 -0.28
C ILE A 82 31.26 -6.62 -1.40
N GLU A 83 32.23 -5.92 -2.00
CA GLU A 83 31.98 -5.07 -3.16
C GLU A 83 31.07 -5.83 -4.11
N GLU A 84 29.88 -5.26 -4.39
CA GLU A 84 28.91 -5.93 -5.23
C GLU A 84 29.63 -6.37 -6.51
N PRO A 85 29.47 -7.64 -6.95
CA PRO A 85 30.15 -8.11 -8.12
C PRO A 85 29.86 -7.14 -9.28
N PRO A 86 30.88 -6.80 -10.09
CA PRO A 86 30.75 -5.78 -11.11
C PRO A 86 29.57 -6.12 -12.01
N ILE A 87 28.72 -5.12 -12.21
CA ILE A 87 27.54 -5.26 -13.05
C ILE A 87 28.02 -5.59 -14.48
N PRO A 88 27.61 -6.73 -15.07
CA PRO A 88 28.02 -7.04 -16.42
C PRO A 88 27.52 -5.95 -17.38
N PRO A 89 28.34 -5.52 -18.37
CA PRO A 89 27.99 -4.41 -19.26
C PRO A 89 26.71 -4.69 -20.04
N HIS A 90 26.46 -5.96 -20.37
CA HIS A 90 25.26 -6.41 -21.06
C HIS A 90 24.45 -7.38 -20.20
N ARG A 91 23.48 -6.84 -19.46
CA ARG A 91 22.40 -7.65 -18.86
C ARG A 91 21.37 -7.98 -19.93
N PRO A 92 20.87 -9.23 -20.00
CA PRO A 92 19.75 -9.55 -20.87
C PRO A 92 18.49 -8.80 -20.43
N GLU A 93 17.57 -8.59 -21.36
CA GLU A 93 16.36 -7.81 -21.12
C GLU A 93 15.54 -8.36 -19.94
N ARG A 94 15.53 -9.67 -19.71
CA ARG A 94 14.79 -10.26 -18.59
C ARG A 94 15.22 -9.74 -17.22
N PHE A 95 16.50 -9.41 -17.04
CA PHE A 95 17.12 -9.03 -15.76
C PHE A 95 17.58 -7.58 -15.72
N TRP A 96 17.48 -6.85 -16.84
CA TRP A 96 17.70 -5.41 -16.83
C TRP A 96 16.52 -4.74 -16.15
N ASP A 97 16.80 -3.81 -15.23
CA ASP A 97 15.82 -2.87 -14.72
C ASP A 97 16.47 -1.49 -14.58
N PRO A 98 15.72 -0.41 -14.82
CA PRO A 98 16.20 0.95 -14.68
C PRO A 98 16.57 1.28 -13.23
N SER A 99 17.39 2.31 -13.00
CA SER A 99 17.71 2.79 -11.65
C SER A 99 16.46 3.27 -10.89
N VAL A 100 16.52 3.27 -9.56
CA VAL A 100 15.37 3.66 -8.70
C VAL A 100 14.93 5.10 -8.96
N SER A 101 15.88 6.00 -9.21
CA SER A 101 15.60 7.40 -9.55
C SER A 101 14.74 7.51 -10.82
N LEU A 102 15.14 6.84 -11.91
CA LEU A 102 14.38 6.81 -13.16
C LEU A 102 13.01 6.16 -12.99
N ARG A 103 12.90 5.08 -12.21
CA ARG A 103 11.60 4.46 -11.89
C ARG A 103 10.65 5.41 -11.19
N ARG A 104 11.16 6.23 -10.26
CA ARG A 104 10.34 7.17 -9.48
C ARG A 104 9.73 8.24 -10.38
N VAL A 105 10.47 8.73 -11.37
CA VAL A 105 9.99 9.71 -12.35
C VAL A 105 8.81 9.15 -13.16
N LEU A 106 8.84 7.87 -13.51
CA LEU A 106 7.79 7.20 -14.28
C LEU A 106 6.57 6.73 -13.46
N LYS A 107 6.56 6.93 -12.14
CA LYS A 107 5.40 6.56 -11.32
C LYS A 107 4.29 7.61 -11.46
N ASN A 108 3.21 7.23 -12.11
CA ASN A 108 1.98 8.04 -12.15
C ASN A 108 1.13 7.79 -10.91
N LYS A 109 1.37 8.51 -9.79
CA LYS A 109 0.55 8.43 -8.55
C LYS A 109 0.27 6.98 -8.06
N ASN A 110 1.17 6.03 -8.34
CA ASN A 110 0.98 4.58 -8.17
C ASN A 110 -0.23 3.96 -8.90
N LEU A 111 -0.92 4.73 -9.75
CA LEU A 111 -1.97 4.27 -10.63
C LEU A 111 -1.36 3.63 -11.89
N PRO A 112 -1.93 2.52 -12.38
CA PRO A 112 -1.51 1.95 -13.65
C PRO A 112 -1.89 2.89 -14.80
N ILE A 113 -0.93 3.14 -15.70
CA ILE A 113 -1.17 3.94 -16.91
C ILE A 113 -2.27 3.26 -17.74
N THR A 114 -3.31 4.03 -18.06
CA THR A 114 -4.49 3.54 -18.78
C THR A 114 -4.54 4.14 -20.19
N TRP A 115 -5.37 3.58 -21.07
CA TRP A 115 -5.56 4.07 -22.45
C TRP A 115 -6.10 5.51 -22.54
N LYS A 116 -6.63 6.06 -21.45
CA LYS A 116 -7.12 7.45 -21.34
C LYS A 116 -6.00 8.48 -21.26
N ASP A 117 -4.81 8.06 -20.81
CA ASP A 117 -3.66 8.92 -20.54
C ASP A 117 -2.85 9.19 -21.82
N LEU A 118 -3.51 9.74 -22.85
CA LEU A 118 -2.95 9.90 -24.20
C LEU A 118 -1.66 10.74 -24.21
N HIS A 119 -1.62 11.81 -23.41
CA HIS A 119 -0.45 12.68 -23.25
C HIS A 119 0.81 11.93 -22.79
N ILE A 120 0.66 10.95 -21.88
CA ILE A 120 1.77 10.13 -21.39
C ILE A 120 2.14 9.07 -22.43
N LEU A 121 1.13 8.40 -23.00
CA LEU A 121 1.34 7.31 -23.95
C LEU A 121 2.03 7.77 -25.24
N GLY A 122 1.78 9.01 -25.68
CA GLY A 122 2.43 9.59 -26.86
C GLY A 122 3.94 9.69 -26.75
N ASN A 123 4.49 9.80 -25.54
CA ASN A 123 5.93 9.86 -25.29
C ASN A 123 6.64 8.51 -25.49
N PHE A 124 5.89 7.40 -25.37
CA PHE A 124 6.44 6.05 -25.55
C PHE A 124 6.34 5.55 -26.99
N ILE A 125 5.83 6.37 -27.92
CA ILE A 125 5.65 6.02 -29.32
C ILE A 125 6.71 6.73 -30.16
N GLY A 126 7.43 5.95 -30.97
CA GLY A 126 8.40 6.46 -31.93
C GLY A 126 7.74 7.13 -33.14
N PRO A 127 8.53 7.77 -34.02
CA PRO A 127 8.02 8.46 -35.20
C PRO A 127 7.23 7.53 -36.15
N THR A 128 7.65 6.27 -36.25
CA THR A 128 7.02 5.21 -37.06
C THR A 128 5.71 4.68 -36.49
N GLY A 129 5.24 5.22 -35.36
CA GLY A 129 4.11 4.66 -34.64
C GLY A 129 4.47 3.39 -33.84
N LEU A 130 5.69 2.86 -33.91
CA LEU A 130 6.08 1.71 -33.08
C LEU A 130 6.30 2.10 -31.62
N LEU A 131 5.99 1.19 -30.70
CA LEU A 131 6.25 1.40 -29.28
C LEU A 131 7.76 1.30 -29.00
N LEU A 132 8.29 2.26 -28.25
CA LEU A 132 9.69 2.26 -27.87
C LEU A 132 10.01 1.08 -26.94
N PRO A 133 11.18 0.43 -27.13
CA PRO A 133 11.63 -0.64 -26.25
C PRO A 133 11.94 -0.11 -24.87
N ARG A 134 11.87 -1.00 -23.88
CA ARG A 134 12.00 -0.65 -22.45
C ARG A 134 13.32 0.06 -22.10
N ARG A 135 14.40 -0.23 -22.82
CA ARG A 135 15.70 0.42 -22.65
C ARG A 135 15.70 1.90 -23.02
N LEU A 136 14.84 2.30 -23.95
CA LEU A 136 14.68 3.71 -24.34
C LEU A 136 13.62 4.41 -23.48
N THR A 137 12.57 3.68 -23.06
CA THR A 137 11.53 4.26 -22.19
C THR A 137 11.94 4.35 -20.72
N PHE A 138 12.97 3.60 -20.31
CA PHE A 138 13.39 3.42 -18.92
C PHE A 138 12.28 2.92 -17.99
N ALA A 139 11.24 2.27 -18.52
CA ALA A 139 10.16 1.70 -17.72
C ALA A 139 10.59 0.39 -17.06
N SER A 140 9.95 0.02 -15.94
CA SER A 140 10.08 -1.34 -15.41
C SER A 140 9.39 -2.35 -16.34
N ARG A 141 9.70 -3.65 -16.21
CA ARG A 141 9.05 -4.69 -17.02
C ARG A 141 7.53 -4.69 -16.88
N ILE A 142 7.05 -4.48 -15.66
CA ILE A 142 5.62 -4.42 -15.34
C ILE A 142 5.00 -3.17 -15.95
N GLN A 143 5.65 -2.01 -15.81
CA GLN A 143 5.19 -0.75 -16.41
C GLN A 143 5.13 -0.85 -17.93
N GLN A 144 6.15 -1.41 -18.58
CA GLN A 144 6.17 -1.58 -20.04
C GLN A 144 5.01 -2.45 -20.53
N LYS A 145 4.63 -3.50 -19.78
CA LYS A 145 3.44 -4.30 -20.10
C LYS A 145 2.15 -3.49 -19.99
N PHE A 146 2.02 -2.63 -18.99
CA PHE A 146 0.87 -1.74 -18.84
C PHE A 146 0.81 -0.71 -19.97
N ILE A 147 1.94 -0.07 -20.31
CA ILE A 147 2.04 0.86 -21.44
C ILE A 147 1.62 0.17 -22.74
N TYR A 148 2.15 -1.03 -23.00
CA TYR A 148 1.78 -1.80 -24.19
C TYR A 148 0.27 -2.08 -24.24
N LYS A 149 -0.33 -2.56 -23.14
CA LYS A 149 -1.78 -2.81 -23.07
C LYS A 149 -2.59 -1.54 -23.28
N ALA A 150 -2.16 -0.43 -22.69
CA ALA A 150 -2.81 0.87 -22.80
C ALA A 150 -2.75 1.41 -24.24
N VAL A 151 -1.59 1.36 -24.90
CA VAL A 151 -1.45 1.76 -26.32
C VAL A 151 -2.28 0.86 -27.23
N ALA A 152 -2.25 -0.46 -27.01
CA ALA A 152 -3.06 -1.40 -27.79
C ALA A 152 -4.56 -1.10 -27.65
N ALA A 153 -5.03 -0.80 -26.43
CA ALA A 153 -6.41 -0.40 -26.20
C ALA A 153 -6.74 0.96 -26.84
N ALA A 154 -5.89 1.98 -26.69
CA ALA A 154 -6.08 3.29 -27.31
C ALA A 154 -6.19 3.21 -28.83
N ARG A 155 -5.41 2.32 -29.47
CA ARG A 155 -5.50 2.05 -30.91
C ARG A 155 -6.80 1.36 -31.32
N ARG A 156 -7.27 0.39 -30.54
CA ARG A 156 -8.57 -0.27 -30.80
C ARG A 156 -9.75 0.70 -30.71
N VAL A 157 -9.64 1.73 -29.87
CA VAL A 157 -10.65 2.80 -29.72
C VAL A 157 -10.41 3.94 -30.75
N ALA A 158 -9.46 3.77 -31.68
CA ALA A 158 -9.12 4.76 -32.71
C ALA A 158 -8.62 6.12 -32.17
N LEU A 159 -8.10 6.18 -30.95
CA LEU A 159 -7.50 7.39 -30.38
C LEU A 159 -6.10 7.61 -30.94
N PHE A 160 -5.36 6.52 -31.14
CA PHE A 160 -3.99 6.55 -31.66
C PHE A 160 -3.86 5.88 -33.03
N PRO A 161 -3.09 6.46 -33.95
CA PRO A 161 -2.73 5.81 -35.21
C PRO A 161 -1.78 4.62 -34.98
N TYR A 162 -1.76 3.71 -35.96
CA TYR A 162 -0.86 2.55 -35.97
C TYR A 162 0.50 2.90 -36.60
N ASP A 163 0.50 3.67 -37.69
CA ASP A 163 1.66 3.79 -38.60
C ASP A 163 2.49 5.06 -38.39
N ARG A 164 2.05 5.94 -37.50
CA ARG A 164 2.72 7.22 -37.23
C ARG A 164 2.63 7.59 -35.75
N LYS A 165 3.47 8.52 -35.32
CA LYS A 165 3.33 9.14 -34.00
C LYS A 165 2.01 9.94 -33.92
N PRO A 166 1.25 9.84 -32.81
CA PRO A 166 0.05 10.66 -32.63
C PRO A 166 0.40 12.14 -32.67
N SER A 167 -0.45 12.94 -33.34
CA SER A 167 -0.32 14.40 -33.33
C SER A 167 -0.59 14.98 -31.94
N PRO A 168 -0.11 16.21 -31.62
CA PRO A 168 -0.34 16.83 -30.32
C PRO A 168 -1.83 16.93 -29.94
N GLN A 169 -2.70 17.16 -30.92
CA GLN A 169 -4.15 17.21 -30.72
C GLN A 169 -4.71 15.84 -30.29
N GLN A 170 -4.20 14.75 -30.88
CA GLN A 170 -4.57 13.37 -30.51
C GLN A 170 -3.97 12.92 -29.17
N GLN A 171 -2.99 13.65 -28.65
CA GLN A 171 -2.39 13.38 -27.33
C GLN A 171 -3.13 14.08 -26.20
N MET A 172 -4.20 14.85 -26.48
CA MET A 172 -5.03 15.41 -25.42
C MET A 172 -5.66 14.28 -24.58
N PRO A 173 -5.52 14.29 -23.24
CA PRO A 173 -6.06 13.22 -22.43
C PRO A 173 -7.58 13.21 -22.41
N LEU A 174 -8.14 12.01 -22.25
CA LEU A 174 -9.58 11.83 -22.04
C LEU A 174 -9.92 11.94 -20.55
N MET A 175 -9.83 13.17 -20.03
CA MET A 175 -10.13 13.53 -18.64
C MET A 175 -10.82 14.89 -18.55
N ASP A 176 -11.20 15.30 -17.34
CA ASP A 176 -11.77 16.63 -17.10
C ASP A 176 -10.76 17.71 -17.51
N PRO A 177 -11.14 18.66 -18.38
CA PRO A 177 -10.19 19.64 -18.92
C PRO A 177 -9.67 20.59 -17.84
N ILE A 178 -10.46 20.84 -16.79
CA ILE A 178 -10.05 21.68 -15.66
C ILE A 178 -9.02 20.95 -14.78
N GLN A 179 -9.17 19.63 -14.60
CA GLN A 179 -8.18 18.83 -13.90
C GLN A 179 -6.86 18.80 -14.68
N PHE A 180 -6.94 18.59 -16.00
CA PHE A 180 -5.76 18.64 -16.87
C PHE A 180 -5.05 20.01 -16.80
N LEU A 181 -5.81 21.10 -16.85
CA LEU A 181 -5.27 22.45 -16.70
C LEU A 181 -4.59 22.63 -15.33
N ALA A 182 -5.21 22.15 -14.25
CA ALA A 182 -4.62 22.23 -12.92
C ALA A 182 -3.30 21.47 -12.86
N ASP A 183 -3.25 20.24 -13.37
CA ASP A 183 -2.04 19.42 -13.41
C ASP A 183 -0.92 20.12 -14.23
N GLU A 184 -1.22 20.64 -15.43
CA GLU A 184 -0.28 21.40 -16.25
C GLU A 184 0.26 22.65 -15.53
N LEU A 185 -0.60 23.40 -14.85
CA LEU A 185 -0.18 24.56 -14.05
C LEU A 185 0.73 24.13 -12.88
N THR A 186 0.41 23.02 -12.20
CA THR A 186 1.29 22.51 -11.13
C THR A 186 2.66 22.10 -11.66
N HIS A 187 2.70 21.51 -12.87
CA HIS A 187 3.95 21.16 -13.54
C HIS A 187 4.78 22.40 -13.88
N ARG A 188 4.15 23.47 -14.39
CA ARG A 188 4.82 24.75 -14.67
C ARG A 188 5.38 25.40 -13.41
N VAL A 189 4.62 25.41 -12.31
CA VAL A 189 5.11 25.93 -11.04
C VAL A 189 6.28 25.09 -10.52
N ALA A 190 6.19 23.77 -10.58
CA ALA A 190 7.27 22.89 -10.10
C ALA A 190 8.54 22.98 -10.94
N ALA A 191 8.42 23.19 -12.26
CA ALA A 191 9.56 23.26 -13.17
C ALA A 191 10.19 24.66 -13.23
N ASN A 192 9.35 25.70 -13.32
CA ASN A 192 9.79 27.07 -13.63
C ASN A 192 9.61 28.04 -12.45
N GLY A 193 8.80 27.71 -11.44
CA GLY A 193 8.42 28.66 -10.39
C GLY A 193 7.47 29.77 -10.86
N ASP A 194 6.64 29.50 -11.87
CA ASP A 194 5.78 30.51 -12.50
C ASP A 194 4.72 31.11 -11.56
N LEU A 195 4.92 32.34 -11.08
CA LEU A 195 3.98 33.06 -10.19
C LEU A 195 2.58 33.25 -10.79
N ARG A 196 2.48 33.38 -12.11
CA ARG A 196 1.17 33.48 -12.80
C ARG A 196 0.39 32.17 -12.69
N ALA A 197 1.07 31.05 -12.91
CA ALA A 197 0.44 29.73 -12.79
C ALA A 197 0.04 29.47 -11.34
N GLU A 198 0.85 29.91 -10.39
CA GLU A 198 0.55 29.88 -8.97
C GLU A 198 -0.72 30.67 -8.62
N ALA A 199 -0.84 31.91 -9.07
CA ALA A 199 -2.03 32.73 -8.83
C ALA A 199 -3.31 32.09 -9.42
N ILE A 200 -3.22 31.54 -10.63
CA ILE A 200 -4.34 30.83 -11.27
C ILE A 200 -4.73 29.57 -10.47
N LEU A 201 -3.75 28.80 -9.99
CA LEU A 201 -4.01 27.64 -9.14
C LEU A 201 -4.75 28.02 -7.85
N ARG A 202 -4.36 29.11 -7.19
CA ARG A 202 -5.08 29.62 -6.00
C ARG A 202 -6.54 29.94 -6.31
N VAL A 203 -6.82 30.56 -7.46
CA VAL A 203 -8.20 30.83 -7.92
C VAL A 203 -8.94 29.53 -8.21
N LEU A 204 -8.29 28.56 -8.86
CA LEU A 204 -8.89 27.25 -9.14
C LEU A 204 -9.22 26.51 -7.84
N MET A 205 -8.35 26.55 -6.83
CA MET A 205 -8.60 25.90 -5.53
C MET A 205 -9.82 26.47 -4.81
N GLN A 206 -10.02 27.79 -4.87
CA GLN A 206 -11.20 28.43 -4.28
C GLN A 206 -12.48 28.07 -5.05
N ARG A 207 -12.42 28.04 -6.38
CA ARG A 207 -13.59 27.82 -7.23
C ARG A 207 -13.97 26.34 -7.36
N TYR A 208 -12.99 25.44 -7.38
CA TYR A 208 -13.14 24.01 -7.65
C TYR A 208 -12.40 23.17 -6.61
N PRO A 209 -12.84 23.16 -5.34
CA PRO A 209 -12.17 22.44 -4.25
C PRO A 209 -12.16 20.91 -4.40
N LYS A 210 -12.95 20.38 -5.34
CA LYS A 210 -13.07 18.93 -5.62
C LYS A 210 -11.95 18.39 -6.53
N LEU A 211 -11.16 19.27 -7.15
CA LEU A 211 -10.07 18.87 -8.03
C LEU A 211 -8.87 18.33 -7.23
N ASP A 212 -8.08 17.48 -7.88
CA ASP A 212 -6.92 16.83 -7.27
C ASP A 212 -5.68 17.74 -7.34
N TYR A 213 -5.41 18.48 -6.26
CA TYR A 213 -4.26 19.40 -6.17
C TYR A 213 -3.00 18.80 -5.51
N PHE A 214 -2.81 17.48 -5.56
CA PHE A 214 -1.82 16.72 -4.76
C PHE A 214 -0.37 17.23 -4.72
N ARG A 215 0.07 18.07 -5.67
CA ARG A 215 1.45 18.60 -5.75
C ARG A 215 1.58 20.05 -5.29
N TYR A 216 0.48 20.76 -5.07
CA TYR A 216 0.54 22.14 -4.62
C TYR A 216 0.60 22.17 -3.10
N PRO A 217 1.55 22.90 -2.48
CA PRO A 217 1.52 23.09 -1.04
C PRO A 217 0.19 23.76 -0.70
N LYS A 218 -0.60 23.13 0.18
CA LYS A 218 -1.73 23.83 0.79
C LYS A 218 -1.16 25.08 1.48
N PRO A 219 -1.82 26.23 1.36
CA PRO A 219 -1.41 27.44 2.06
C PRO A 219 -1.36 27.21 3.57
#